data_AF-X1PDI4-F1
#
_entry.id   AF-X1PDI4-F1
#
_cell.length_a   1.000
_cell.length_b   1.000
_cell.length_c   1.000
_cell.angle_alpha   90.00
_cell.angle_beta   90.00
_cell.angle_gamma   90.00
#
_symmetry.space_group_name_H-M   'P 1'
#
loop_
_entity.id
_entity.type
_entity.pdbx_description
1 polymer ?
#
loop_
_entity_poly.entity_id
_entity_poly.type
_entity_poly.pdbx_seq_one_letter_code
_entity_poly.pdbx_strand_id
1 'polypeptide(L)'
;VDIAFDSIIPGVVAGKYDIAASGFTITEKREEVIDFSGPYYSSDQAVLIRKDSGLNIGTVFSEGRKVGAQTGTTGADWIKTNLVEKGVKVELKLYETYPLAVLDLINKNLDAVIQDEPASRASATKEKKRIEVTGIILTGEKFGFLVKEGDPYGLLPKINEGMLKLRA
;
A
#
# COMPACT_ATOMS: atom_id res chain seq x y z
N VAL A 1 -2.54 -4.71 -16.70
CA VAL A 1 -3.75 -5.54 -16.55
C VAL A 1 -4.35 -5.19 -15.20
N ASP A 2 -5.66 -5.04 -15.10
CA ASP A 2 -6.32 -4.81 -13.82
C ASP A 2 -6.44 -6.17 -13.09
N ILE A 3 -5.72 -6.32 -11.98
CA ILE A 3 -5.63 -7.55 -11.19
C ILE A 3 -5.58 -7.20 -9.71
N ALA A 4 -6.24 -8.01 -8.88
CA ALA A 4 -6.21 -7.85 -7.43
C ALA A 4 -4.76 -7.89 -6.90
N PHE A 5 -4.39 -6.95 -6.04
CA PHE A 5 -3.00 -6.75 -5.63
C PHE A 5 -2.41 -7.96 -4.90
N ASP A 6 -3.21 -8.61 -4.05
CA ASP A 6 -2.86 -9.82 -3.31
C ASP A 6 -2.62 -11.05 -4.21
N SER A 7 -3.14 -11.04 -5.45
CA SER A 7 -2.95 -12.11 -6.43
C SER A 7 -1.62 -12.02 -7.20
N ILE A 8 -0.94 -10.87 -7.18
CA ILE A 8 0.24 -10.61 -8.02
C ILE A 8 1.42 -11.50 -7.62
N ILE A 9 1.77 -11.55 -6.33
CA ILE A 9 2.88 -12.39 -5.83
C ILE A 9 2.62 -13.87 -6.16
N PRO A 10 1.45 -14.46 -5.85
CA PRO A 10 1.11 -15.81 -6.30
C PRO A 10 1.24 -16.01 -7.81
N GLY A 11 0.87 -15.00 -8.61
CA GLY A 11 1.03 -15.01 -10.06
C GLY A 11 2.49 -15.11 -10.51
N VAL A 12 3.40 -14.36 -9.88
CA VAL A 12 4.83 -14.41 -10.16
C VAL A 12 5.45 -15.74 -9.72
N VAL A 13 5.11 -16.23 -8.52
CA VAL A 13 5.55 -17.56 -8.03
C VAL A 13 5.12 -18.66 -8.99
N ALA A 14 3.87 -18.60 -9.46
CA ALA A 14 3.30 -19.55 -10.42
C ALA A 14 3.85 -19.39 -11.86
N GLY A 15 4.68 -18.38 -12.13
CA GLY A 15 5.23 -18.13 -13.46
C GLY A 15 4.21 -17.58 -14.48
N LYS A 16 3.12 -16.97 -14.01
CA LYS A 16 2.18 -16.25 -14.89
C LYS A 16 2.76 -14.93 -15.40
N TYR A 17 3.67 -14.34 -14.64
CA TYR A 17 4.35 -13.08 -14.94
C TYR A 17 5.83 -13.21 -14.56
N ASP A 18 6.70 -12.62 -15.37
CA ASP A 18 8.16 -12.66 -15.12
C ASP A 18 8.62 -11.54 -14.18
N ILE A 19 7.93 -10.38 -14.21
CA ILE A 19 8.20 -9.20 -13.38
C ILE A 19 6.88 -8.60 -12.92
N ALA A 20 6.79 -8.17 -11.67
CA ALA A 20 5.76 -7.24 -11.23
C ALA A 20 6.35 -5.87 -10.84
N ALA A 21 5.70 -4.83 -11.33
CA ALA A 21 6.05 -3.43 -11.12
C ALA A 21 4.82 -2.68 -10.58
N SER A 22 4.78 -2.48 -9.26
CA SER A 22 3.73 -1.74 -8.54
C SER A 22 4.33 -1.21 -7.24
N GLY A 23 3.56 -0.53 -6.40
CA GLY A 23 3.96 -0.11 -5.05
C GLY A 23 4.18 -1.29 -4.09
N PHE A 24 5.05 -2.23 -4.44
CA PHE A 24 5.41 -3.37 -3.60
C PHE A 24 6.50 -2.98 -2.63
N THR A 25 6.12 -2.75 -1.38
CA THR A 25 7.05 -2.69 -0.25
C THR A 25 7.90 -3.96 -0.18
N ILE A 26 9.22 -3.78 -0.13
CA ILE A 26 10.19 -4.83 0.18
C ILE A 26 10.02 -5.21 1.66
N THR A 27 9.68 -6.46 1.93
CA THR A 27 9.54 -6.99 3.30
C THR A 27 10.15 -8.39 3.38
N GLU A 28 10.69 -8.75 4.54
CA GLU A 28 11.27 -10.07 4.79
C GLU A 28 10.28 -11.19 4.42
N LYS A 29 9.03 -11.07 4.85
CA LYS A 29 7.94 -12.02 4.52
C LYS A 29 7.73 -12.20 3.01
N ARG A 30 7.91 -11.15 2.21
CA ARG A 30 7.78 -11.24 0.75
C ARG A 30 9.05 -11.84 0.15
N GLU A 31 10.23 -11.46 0.66
CA GLU A 31 11.54 -12.01 0.27
C GLU A 31 11.67 -13.53 0.52
N GLU A 32 10.84 -14.11 1.41
CA GLU A 32 10.76 -15.56 1.59
C GLU A 32 10.23 -16.32 0.36
N VAL A 33 9.56 -15.66 -0.59
CA VAL A 33 8.87 -16.33 -1.72
C VAL A 33 9.11 -15.68 -3.08
N ILE A 34 9.71 -14.49 -3.13
CA ILE A 34 10.06 -13.76 -4.34
C ILE A 34 11.37 -13.00 -4.14
N ASP A 35 12.02 -12.59 -5.22
CA ASP A 35 13.22 -11.74 -5.15
C ASP A 35 12.87 -10.30 -5.58
N PHE A 36 13.49 -9.32 -4.91
CA PHE A 36 13.34 -7.90 -5.24
C PHE A 36 14.56 -7.31 -5.96
N SER A 37 14.29 -6.29 -6.77
CA SER A 37 15.32 -5.34 -7.19
C SER A 37 15.80 -4.48 -6.02
N GLY A 38 16.87 -3.72 -6.26
CA GLY A 38 17.18 -2.56 -5.42
C GLY A 38 15.98 -1.60 -5.34
N PRO A 39 15.88 -0.81 -4.26
CA PRO A 39 14.74 0.06 -4.06
C PRO A 39 14.72 1.20 -5.07
N TYR A 40 13.56 1.49 -5.65
CA TYR A 40 13.38 2.59 -6.62
C TYR A 40 12.60 3.78 -6.06
N TYR A 41 11.87 3.60 -4.95
CA TYR A 41 11.09 4.65 -4.30
C TYR A 41 11.04 4.41 -2.79
N SER A 42 11.07 5.49 -1.99
CA SER A 42 10.83 5.44 -0.55
C SER A 42 9.42 5.95 -0.25
N SER A 43 8.67 5.22 0.55
CA SER A 43 7.30 5.56 0.90
C SER A 43 7.08 5.41 2.40
N ASP A 44 6.02 6.06 2.87
CA ASP A 44 5.41 5.81 4.16
C ASP A 44 3.92 5.49 3.95
N GLN A 45 3.19 5.16 5.02
CA GLN A 45 1.74 5.02 4.96
C GLN A 45 1.07 6.35 5.30
N ALA A 46 0.08 6.76 4.51
CA ALA A 46 -0.70 7.97 4.76
C ALA A 46 -2.13 7.64 5.17
N VAL A 47 -2.72 8.51 5.99
CA VAL A 47 -4.11 8.39 6.43
C VAL A 47 -4.97 9.42 5.70
N LEU A 48 -5.88 8.92 4.87
CA LEU A 48 -6.90 9.71 4.19
C LEU A 48 -8.16 9.79 5.05
N ILE A 49 -8.73 10.98 5.16
CA ILE A 49 -10.03 11.23 5.79
C ILE A 49 -10.88 12.12 4.88
N ARG A 50 -12.19 12.20 5.15
CA ARG A 50 -13.00 13.27 4.57
C ARG A 50 -12.71 14.61 5.24
N LYS A 51 -12.69 15.69 4.46
CA LYS A 51 -12.53 17.06 4.98
C LYS A 51 -13.66 17.49 5.92
N ASP A 52 -14.86 16.94 5.73
CA ASP A 52 -16.05 17.25 6.55
C ASP A 52 -16.17 16.39 7.83
N SER A 53 -15.20 15.50 8.09
CA SER A 53 -15.30 14.54 9.19
C SER A 53 -14.95 15.11 10.56
N GLY A 54 -14.20 16.20 10.61
CA GLY A 54 -13.59 16.71 11.85
C GLY A 54 -12.55 15.78 12.48
N LEU A 55 -12.16 14.70 11.78
CA LEU A 55 -11.14 13.76 12.23
C LEU A 55 -9.75 14.33 12.00
N ASN A 56 -8.78 13.81 12.75
CA ASN A 56 -7.37 14.03 12.49
C ASN A 56 -6.56 12.78 12.87
N ILE A 57 -5.25 12.79 12.62
CA ILE A 57 -4.38 11.64 12.91
C ILE A 57 -4.46 11.14 14.36
N GLY A 58 -4.76 12.01 15.33
CA GLY A 58 -4.92 11.64 16.74
C GLY A 58 -6.28 11.03 17.08
N THR A 59 -7.33 11.30 16.29
CA THR A 59 -8.69 10.84 16.58
C THR A 59 -9.18 9.74 15.63
N VAL A 60 -8.50 9.55 14.50
CA VAL A 60 -8.90 8.64 13.41
C VAL A 60 -8.87 7.15 13.81
N PHE A 61 -8.08 6.79 14.82
CA PHE A 61 -7.97 5.43 15.35
C PHE A 61 -8.70 5.24 16.69
N SER A 62 -9.69 6.07 16.98
CA SER A 62 -10.56 5.91 18.15
C SER A 62 -11.49 4.69 18.03
N GLU A 63 -12.03 4.25 19.17
CA GLU A 63 -12.99 3.13 19.21
C GLU A 63 -14.20 3.36 18.29
N GLY A 64 -14.57 2.33 17.53
CA GLY A 64 -15.70 2.33 16.61
C GLY A 64 -15.40 2.88 15.21
N ARG A 65 -14.17 3.35 14.94
CA ARG A 65 -13.81 3.90 13.62
C ARG A 65 -13.64 2.81 12.58
N LYS A 66 -14.19 3.06 11.38
CA LYS A 66 -14.06 2.20 10.22
C LYS A 66 -12.86 2.62 9.38
N VAL A 67 -11.85 1.77 9.30
CA VAL A 67 -10.60 2.08 8.58
C VAL A 67 -10.44 1.12 7.42
N GLY A 68 -10.37 1.66 6.21
CA GLY A 68 -10.20 0.91 4.97
C GLY A 68 -8.73 0.73 4.60
N ALA A 69 -8.41 -0.40 3.99
CA ALA A 69 -7.16 -0.62 3.27
C ALA A 69 -7.36 -1.62 2.11
N GLN A 70 -6.40 -1.67 1.18
CA GLN A 70 -6.41 -2.68 0.13
C GLN A 70 -5.88 -4.02 0.67
N THR A 71 -6.50 -5.12 0.25
CA THR A 71 -6.10 -6.48 0.60
C THR A 71 -4.67 -6.77 0.14
N GLY A 72 -3.86 -7.38 1.01
CA GLY A 72 -2.48 -7.77 0.71
C GLY A 72 -1.44 -6.65 0.78
N THR A 73 -1.83 -5.43 1.17
CA THR A 73 -0.90 -4.31 1.33
C THR A 73 -0.34 -4.22 2.74
N THR A 74 0.83 -3.61 2.86
CA THR A 74 1.47 -3.33 4.14
C THR A 74 0.68 -2.33 4.98
N GLY A 75 -0.11 -1.45 4.36
CA GLY A 75 -1.08 -0.60 5.07
C GLY A 75 -2.18 -1.41 5.78
N ALA A 76 -2.70 -2.46 5.14
CA ALA A 76 -3.66 -3.37 5.78
C ALA A 76 -3.01 -4.15 6.93
N ASP A 77 -1.80 -4.67 6.71
CA ASP A 77 -1.02 -5.34 7.76
C ASP A 77 -0.73 -4.39 8.92
N TRP A 78 -0.41 -3.12 8.65
CA TRP A 78 -0.16 -2.12 9.68
C TRP A 78 -1.38 -1.90 10.56
N ILE A 79 -2.59 -1.74 9.99
CA ILE A 79 -3.83 -1.60 10.75
C ILE A 79 -4.05 -2.83 11.62
N LYS A 80 -3.90 -4.03 11.04
CA LYS A 80 -4.13 -5.28 11.74
C LYS A 80 -3.17 -5.42 12.93
N THR A 81 -1.88 -5.31 12.71
CA THR A 81 -0.84 -5.58 13.71
C THR A 81 -0.73 -4.46 14.76
N ASN A 82 -0.93 -3.20 14.38
CA ASN A 82 -0.72 -2.07 15.29
C ASN A 82 -1.99 -1.56 15.96
N LEU A 83 -3.17 -1.89 15.45
CA LEU A 83 -4.44 -1.46 16.04
C LEU A 83 -5.26 -2.66 16.51
N VAL A 84 -5.72 -3.51 15.58
CA VAL A 84 -6.66 -4.60 15.88
C VAL A 84 -6.07 -5.61 16.86
N GLU A 85 -4.88 -6.14 16.57
CA GLU A 85 -4.20 -7.13 17.42
C GLU A 85 -3.74 -6.54 18.76
N LYS A 86 -3.59 -5.21 18.86
CA LYS A 86 -3.31 -4.49 20.10
C LYS A 86 -4.57 -4.11 20.89
N GLY A 87 -5.75 -4.58 20.45
CA GLY A 87 -7.03 -4.36 21.14
C GLY A 87 -7.64 -2.97 20.90
N VAL A 88 -7.09 -2.16 19.99
CA VAL A 88 -7.75 -0.94 19.54
C VAL A 88 -8.98 -1.34 18.73
N LYS A 89 -10.15 -0.91 19.18
CA LYS A 89 -11.45 -1.28 18.59
C LYS A 89 -11.76 -0.48 17.32
N VAL A 90 -10.90 -0.57 16.32
CA VAL A 90 -11.17 -0.11 14.96
C VAL A 90 -11.77 -1.27 14.14
N GLU A 91 -12.67 -0.95 13.23
CA GLU A 91 -13.23 -1.89 12.26
C GLU A 91 -12.41 -1.82 10.97
N LEU A 92 -11.51 -2.78 10.76
CA LEU A 92 -10.76 -2.93 9.51
C LEU A 92 -11.69 -3.39 8.38
N LYS A 93 -11.73 -2.62 7.29
CA LYS A 93 -12.42 -2.98 6.05
C LYS A 93 -11.41 -3.18 4.93
N LEU A 94 -11.41 -4.37 4.35
CA LEU A 94 -10.52 -4.72 3.25
C LEU A 94 -11.23 -4.55 1.91
N TYR A 95 -10.50 -4.00 0.95
CA TYR A 95 -10.99 -3.76 -0.40
C TYR A 95 -10.06 -4.43 -1.41
N GLU A 96 -10.60 -4.76 -2.57
CA GLU A 96 -9.78 -5.30 -3.68
C GLU A 96 -8.85 -4.23 -4.27
N THR A 97 -9.31 -2.97 -4.32
CA THR A 97 -8.55 -1.84 -4.89
C THR A 97 -8.66 -0.59 -4.01
N TYR A 98 -7.61 0.22 -3.99
CA TYR A 98 -7.64 1.53 -3.30
C TYR A 98 -8.75 2.47 -3.81
N PRO A 99 -9.04 2.57 -5.12
CA PRO A 99 -10.17 3.37 -5.60
C PRO A 99 -11.52 3.00 -4.97
N LEU A 100 -11.78 1.71 -4.71
CA LEU A 100 -13.00 1.29 -4.00
C LEU A 100 -13.00 1.76 -2.55
N ALA A 101 -11.87 1.62 -1.84
CA ALA A 101 -11.74 2.12 -0.47
C ALA A 101 -11.93 3.64 -0.38
N VAL A 102 -11.32 4.40 -1.30
CA VAL A 102 -11.45 5.86 -1.37
C VAL A 102 -12.88 6.28 -1.72
N LEU A 103 -13.56 5.55 -2.60
CA LEU A 103 -14.97 5.79 -2.92
C LEU A 103 -15.86 5.61 -1.67
N ASP A 104 -15.64 4.55 -0.89
CA ASP A 104 -16.38 4.31 0.34
C ASP A 104 -16.07 5.33 1.45
N LEU A 105 -14.84 5.83 1.51
CA LEU A 105 -14.50 6.99 2.35
C LEU A 105 -15.31 8.22 1.97
N ILE A 106 -15.40 8.54 0.68
CA ILE A 106 -16.18 9.67 0.16
C ILE A 106 -17.68 9.49 0.45
N ASN A 107 -18.19 8.26 0.29
CA ASN A 107 -19.59 7.91 0.52
C ASN A 107 -19.99 7.80 2.00
N LYS A 108 -19.06 8.11 2.91
CA LYS A 108 -19.29 8.08 4.38
C LYS A 108 -19.46 6.67 4.96
N ASN A 109 -19.06 5.64 4.21
CA ASN A 109 -19.05 4.24 4.67
C ASN A 109 -17.82 3.92 5.52
N LEU A 110 -16.72 4.66 5.33
CA LEU A 110 -15.49 4.59 6.14
C LEU A 110 -15.22 5.92 6.86
N ASP A 111 -14.47 5.89 7.96
CA ASP A 111 -13.92 7.08 8.61
C ASP A 111 -12.56 7.46 8.03
N ALA A 112 -11.77 6.46 7.63
CA ALA A 112 -10.44 6.66 7.05
C ALA A 112 -10.03 5.57 6.08
N VAL A 113 -9.01 5.86 5.27
CA VAL A 113 -8.29 4.88 4.45
C VAL A 113 -6.80 5.01 4.73
N ILE A 114 -6.10 3.88 4.91
CA ILE A 114 -4.63 3.83 4.93
C ILE A 114 -4.15 3.31 3.58
N GLN A 115 -3.24 4.07 2.98
CA GLN A 115 -2.65 3.80 1.66
C GLN A 115 -1.27 4.47 1.59
N ASP A 116 -0.37 3.91 0.78
CA ASP A 116 0.96 4.47 0.50
C ASP A 116 0.89 5.98 0.22
N GLU A 117 1.78 6.76 0.83
CA GLU A 117 1.77 8.22 0.79
C GLU A 117 1.63 8.79 -0.63
N PRO A 118 2.41 8.36 -1.65
CA PRO A 118 2.33 8.95 -2.98
C PRO A 118 0.95 8.77 -3.60
N ALA A 119 0.36 7.59 -3.41
CA ALA A 119 -0.95 7.26 -3.94
C ALA A 119 -2.08 7.95 -3.16
N SER A 120 -1.91 8.13 -1.85
CA SER A 120 -2.79 8.95 -1.01
C SER A 120 -2.76 10.42 -1.42
N ARG A 121 -1.58 11.00 -1.70
CA ARG A 121 -1.45 12.38 -2.19
C ARG A 121 -2.10 12.54 -3.57
N ALA A 122 -1.94 11.58 -4.46
CA ALA A 122 -2.61 11.58 -5.75
C ALA A 122 -4.14 11.53 -5.60
N SER A 123 -4.65 10.65 -4.71
CA SER A 123 -6.07 10.55 -4.40
C SER A 123 -6.62 11.85 -3.81
N ALA A 124 -5.94 12.44 -2.83
CA ALA A 124 -6.32 13.72 -2.24
C ALA A 124 -6.26 14.88 -3.25
N THR A 125 -5.33 14.87 -4.20
CA THR A 125 -5.26 15.87 -5.27
C THR A 125 -6.45 15.72 -6.23
N LYS A 126 -6.75 14.49 -6.67
CA LYS A 126 -7.90 14.18 -7.52
C LYS A 126 -9.21 14.57 -6.84
N GLU A 127 -9.30 14.30 -5.54
CA GLU A 127 -10.49 14.46 -4.72
C GLU A 127 -10.42 15.64 -3.75
N LYS A 128 -9.72 16.70 -4.16
CA LYS A 128 -9.32 17.85 -3.31
C LYS A 128 -10.43 18.55 -2.54
N LYS A 129 -11.69 18.43 -2.96
CA LYS A 129 -12.85 19.01 -2.29
C LYS A 129 -13.47 18.08 -1.23
N ARG A 130 -13.13 16.79 -1.26
CA ARG A 130 -13.84 15.73 -0.52
C ARG A 130 -12.96 15.09 0.55
N ILE A 131 -11.70 14.82 0.24
CA ILE A 131 -10.77 14.12 1.14
C ILE A 131 -9.45 14.86 1.29
N GLU A 132 -8.69 14.50 2.30
CA GLU A 132 -7.33 14.99 2.55
C GLU A 132 -6.47 13.96 3.26
N VAL A 133 -5.15 14.13 3.18
CA VAL A 133 -4.19 13.40 4.02
C VAL A 133 -4.11 14.12 5.36
N THR A 134 -4.51 13.45 6.43
CA THR A 134 -4.48 14.03 7.78
C THR A 134 -3.19 13.77 8.54
N GLY A 135 -2.43 12.76 8.11
CA GLY A 135 -1.15 12.41 8.72
C GLY A 135 -0.42 11.32 7.95
N ILE A 136 0.87 11.21 8.26
CA ILE A 136 1.77 10.19 7.75
C ILE A 136 2.19 9.32 8.93
N ILE A 137 2.15 8.01 8.74
CA ILE A 137 2.69 7.00 9.63
C ILE A 137 4.05 6.63 9.06
N LEU A 138 5.11 6.96 9.78
CA LEU A 138 6.48 6.66 9.36
C LEU A 138 6.73 5.15 9.43
N THR A 139 6.72 4.49 8.28
CA THR A 139 6.91 3.05 8.11
C THR A 139 8.25 2.73 7.45
N GLY A 140 8.89 3.71 6.79
CA GLY A 140 10.23 3.55 6.21
C GLY A 140 10.27 2.59 5.03
N GLU A 141 9.17 2.49 4.29
CA GLU A 141 8.98 1.49 3.24
C GLU A 141 9.78 1.83 2.00
N LYS A 142 10.22 0.78 1.30
CA LYS A 142 10.92 0.90 0.04
C LYS A 142 10.26 0.04 -1.00
N PHE A 143 10.00 0.59 -2.17
CA PHE A 143 9.42 -0.15 -3.28
C PHE A 143 10.51 -0.78 -4.15
N GLY A 144 10.27 -2.03 -4.55
CA GLY A 144 11.11 -2.77 -5.48
C GLY A 144 10.29 -3.43 -6.57
N PHE A 145 10.91 -3.65 -7.73
CA PHE A 145 10.39 -4.60 -8.70
C PHE A 145 10.55 -6.00 -8.11
N LEU A 146 9.59 -6.89 -8.32
CA LEU A 146 9.71 -8.27 -7.86
C LEU A 146 9.69 -9.25 -9.03
N VAL A 147 10.46 -10.32 -8.88
CA VAL A 147 10.55 -11.45 -9.81
C VAL A 147 10.42 -12.75 -9.04
N LYS A 148 10.31 -13.87 -9.76
CA LYS A 148 10.29 -15.18 -9.12
C LYS A 148 11.60 -15.44 -8.35
N GLU A 149 11.48 -16.06 -7.18
CA GLU A 149 12.62 -16.48 -6.35
C GLU A 149 13.68 -17.22 -7.19
N GLY A 150 14.95 -16.86 -6.98
CA GLY A 150 16.10 -17.33 -7.72
C GLY A 150 16.35 -16.62 -9.06
N ASP A 151 15.52 -15.64 -9.43
CA ASP A 151 15.60 -14.85 -10.66
C ASP A 151 15.93 -15.71 -11.91
N PRO A 152 15.06 -16.66 -12.31
CA PRO A 152 15.39 -17.68 -13.32
C PRO A 152 15.71 -17.11 -14.70
N TYR A 153 15.38 -15.85 -14.97
CA TYR A 153 15.62 -15.17 -16.24
C TYR A 153 16.73 -14.10 -16.16
N GLY A 154 17.38 -13.94 -15.00
CA GLY A 154 18.45 -12.97 -14.78
C GLY A 154 18.01 -11.52 -15.02
N LEU A 155 16.82 -11.16 -14.53
CA LEU A 155 16.17 -9.87 -14.73
C LEU A 155 16.64 -8.83 -13.70
N LEU A 156 16.90 -9.22 -12.45
CA LEU A 156 17.27 -8.28 -11.40
C LEU A 156 18.57 -7.52 -11.69
N PRO A 157 19.66 -8.15 -12.18
CA PRO A 157 20.85 -7.40 -12.57
C PRO A 157 20.57 -6.34 -13.64
N LYS A 158 19.74 -6.67 -14.63
CA LYS A 158 19.37 -5.75 -15.73
C LYS A 158 18.50 -4.59 -15.24
N ILE A 159 17.53 -4.88 -14.38
CA ILE A 159 16.66 -3.89 -13.76
C ILE A 159 17.50 -2.92 -12.92
N ASN A 160 18.38 -3.45 -12.08
CA ASN A 160 19.25 -2.66 -11.21
C ASN A 160 20.23 -1.79 -12.02
N GLU A 161 20.86 -2.34 -13.06
CA GLU A 161 21.72 -1.57 -13.96
C GLU A 161 20.94 -0.44 -14.67
N GLY A 162 19.73 -0.74 -15.15
CA GLY A 162 18.85 0.25 -15.76
C GLY A 162 18.49 1.39 -14.79
N MET A 163 18.12 1.06 -13.55
CA MET A 163 17.81 2.06 -12.52
C MET A 163 19.00 2.95 -12.18
N LEU A 164 20.22 2.39 -12.14
CA LEU A 164 21.43 3.18 -11.92
C LEU A 164 21.66 4.19 -13.06
N LYS A 165 21.47 3.77 -14.31
CA LYS A 165 21.61 4.66 -15.48
C LYS A 165 20.58 5.79 -15.49
N LEU A 166 19.36 5.55 -14.99
CA LEU A 166 18.31 6.57 -14.91
C LEU A 166 18.54 7.62 -13.81
N ARG A 167 19.40 7.33 -12.83
CA ARG A 167 19.73 8.24 -11.72
C ARG A 167 20.92 9.16 -12.03
N ALA A 168 21.70 8.85 -13.06
CA ALA A 168 22.86 9.62 -13.51
C ALA A 168 22.43 10.82 -14.37
#